data_AF-A0A0L7LQL4-F1
#
_entry.id   AF-A0A0L7LQL4-F1
#
_cell.length_a   1.000
_cell.length_b   1.000
_cell.length_c   1.000
_cell.angle_alpha   90.00
_cell.angle_beta   90.00
_cell.angle_gamma   90.00
#
_symmetry.space_group_name_H-M   'P 1'
#
loop_
_entity.id
_entity.type
_entity.pdbx_description
1 polymer ?
#
loop_
_entity_poly.entity_id
_entity_poly.type
_entity_poly.pdbx_seq_one_letter_code
_entity_poly.pdbx_strand_id
1 'polypeptide(L)'
;MVQLLALVTCAGALALAAAELDPLSDAFIDLINSKQTTWKAGRNFPEDTPYGHITRLTGVRQGDSSYQLPRVEHDAGLIASLPENFDAREHWPCCHTIGDIRDQGACGSCWAFGAVEAMTDRVCIYSDGTKGFYFSAEDLVSCSHINSFGCDGGSPDAAWEFWKSDGLVSGGNYKSNQGCRPYSIPPCEHSVRGNRMNCTGHGAKTPECLRTCQGGYEVSYEDDKHYGKSVYNVVGEDDIMAEVYKSGPVEATFDVYYDFFCYKTGVYVHTEGGFAGRHAVKSTVWSSLLGCDMTLSSTEPAPCTPPPGFIIH
;
A
#
# COMPACT_ATOMS: atom_id res chain seq x y z
N MET A 1 73.35 31.95 3.50
CA MET A 1 71.94 32.07 3.96
C MET A 1 71.07 32.22 2.73
N VAL A 2 70.46 31.13 2.27
CA VAL A 2 69.46 31.14 1.20
C VAL A 2 68.14 30.75 1.88
N GLN A 3 67.23 31.71 2.05
CA GLN A 3 65.89 31.45 2.54
C GLN A 3 65.02 31.02 1.36
N LEU A 4 64.66 29.73 1.32
CA LEU A 4 63.62 29.20 0.45
C LEU A 4 62.26 29.67 0.97
N LEU A 5 61.57 30.52 0.19
CA LEU A 5 60.14 30.74 0.37
C LEU A 5 59.38 29.57 -0.27
N ALA A 6 58.79 28.73 0.57
CA ALA A 6 57.84 27.71 0.11
C ALA A 6 56.48 28.38 -0.16
N LEU A 7 56.10 28.44 -1.44
CA LEU A 7 54.73 28.73 -1.87
C LEU A 7 53.86 27.51 -1.59
N VAL A 8 53.06 27.58 -0.53
CA VAL A 8 51.99 26.62 -0.25
C VAL A 8 50.80 27.00 -1.12
N THR A 9 50.62 26.30 -2.25
CA THR A 9 49.39 26.38 -3.04
C THR A 9 48.32 25.52 -2.36
N CYS A 10 47.37 26.15 -1.66
CA CYS A 10 46.13 25.50 -1.25
C CYS A 10 45.28 25.21 -2.49
N ALA A 11 45.38 23.99 -3.03
CA ALA A 11 44.39 23.47 -3.96
C ALA A 11 43.12 23.15 -3.17
N GLY A 12 42.20 24.11 -3.09
CA GLY A 12 40.86 23.87 -2.58
C GLY A 12 40.11 22.97 -3.56
N ALA A 13 39.87 21.72 -3.17
CA ALA A 13 38.93 20.86 -3.86
C ALA A 13 37.52 21.41 -3.63
N LEU A 14 37.00 22.18 -4.59
CA LEU A 14 35.58 22.45 -4.70
C LEU A 14 34.91 21.14 -5.14
N ALA A 15 34.45 20.36 -4.16
CA ALA A 15 33.43 19.37 -4.44
C ALA A 15 32.18 20.13 -4.89
N LEU A 16 31.91 20.16 -6.20
CA LEU A 16 30.59 20.51 -6.69
C LEU A 16 29.65 19.42 -6.18
N ALA A 17 28.87 19.72 -5.14
CA ALA A 17 27.67 18.96 -4.87
C ALA A 17 26.83 19.05 -6.14
N ALA A 18 26.65 17.94 -6.86
CA ALA A 18 25.64 17.86 -7.89
C ALA A 18 24.33 18.26 -7.23
N ALA A 19 23.65 19.28 -7.76
CA ALA A 19 22.34 19.67 -7.25
C ALA A 19 21.43 18.44 -7.35
N GLU A 20 20.86 18.01 -6.22
CA GLU A 20 19.85 16.95 -6.24
C GLU A 20 18.69 17.40 -7.14
N LEU A 21 18.31 16.55 -8.10
CA LEU A 21 17.17 16.83 -8.94
C LEU A 21 15.90 16.78 -8.08
N ASP A 22 14.99 17.71 -8.33
CA ASP A 22 13.65 17.67 -7.75
C ASP A 22 12.98 16.35 -8.17
N PRO A 23 12.55 15.49 -7.23
CA PRO A 23 11.95 14.20 -7.55
C PRO A 23 10.62 14.26 -8.34
N LEU A 24 10.01 15.44 -8.47
CA LEU A 24 8.82 15.66 -9.29
C LEU A 24 9.12 16.31 -10.65
N SER A 25 10.38 16.60 -10.95
CA SER A 25 10.78 17.22 -12.22
C SER A 25 10.85 16.24 -13.39
N ASP A 26 10.66 16.74 -14.61
CA ASP A 26 10.88 15.95 -15.84
C ASP A 26 12.33 15.43 -15.92
N ALA A 27 13.31 16.21 -15.45
CA ALA A 27 14.72 15.80 -15.44
C ALA A 27 14.98 14.56 -14.57
N PHE A 28 14.25 14.41 -13.46
CA PHE A 28 14.34 13.23 -12.61
C PHE A 28 13.74 11.99 -13.30
N ILE A 29 12.59 12.15 -13.97
CA ILE A 29 11.97 11.10 -14.79
C ILE A 29 12.92 10.64 -15.90
N ASP A 30 13.54 11.58 -16.62
CA ASP A 30 14.49 11.27 -17.69
C ASP A 30 15.73 10.55 -17.15
N LEU A 31 16.24 10.96 -15.97
CA LEU A 31 17.34 10.29 -15.30
C LEU A 31 17.02 8.83 -14.98
N ILE A 32 15.85 8.56 -14.40
CA ILE A 32 15.41 7.18 -14.08
C ILE A 32 15.36 6.33 -15.35
N ASN A 33 14.70 6.83 -16.40
CA ASN A 33 14.56 6.11 -17.67
C ASN A 33 15.91 5.90 -18.39
N SER A 34 16.94 6.68 -18.08
CA SER A 34 18.31 6.48 -18.61
C SER A 34 19.12 5.42 -17.85
N LYS A 35 18.74 5.10 -16.61
CA LYS A 35 19.51 4.22 -15.71
C LYS A 35 19.03 2.78 -15.69
N GLN A 36 17.78 2.53 -16.05
CA GLN A 36 17.17 1.19 -16.00
C GLN A 36 16.18 0.98 -17.16
N THR A 37 15.82 -0.28 -17.40
CA THR A 37 14.86 -0.67 -18.46
C THR A 37 13.73 -1.58 -17.99
N THR A 38 13.70 -1.99 -16.72
CA THR A 38 12.68 -2.93 -16.21
C THR A 38 11.32 -2.27 -16.01
N TRP A 39 11.30 -0.95 -15.83
CA TRP A 39 10.07 -0.17 -15.72
C TRP A 39 10.18 1.18 -16.43
N LYS A 40 9.02 1.81 -16.65
CA LYS A 40 8.93 3.13 -17.26
C LYS A 40 8.50 4.16 -16.23
N ALA A 41 9.33 5.19 -16.06
CA ALA A 41 9.00 6.36 -15.28
C ALA A 41 8.19 7.37 -16.11
N GLY A 42 7.27 8.07 -15.46
CA GLY A 42 6.47 9.16 -16.02
C GLY A 42 5.70 9.90 -14.95
N ARG A 43 5.10 11.02 -15.32
CA ARG A 43 4.44 11.92 -14.38
C ARG A 43 3.14 11.36 -13.81
N ASN A 44 3.09 11.06 -12.51
CA ASN A 44 1.84 10.86 -11.78
C ASN A 44 1.40 12.17 -11.13
N PHE A 45 2.26 12.81 -10.35
CA PHE A 45 1.95 14.04 -9.62
C PHE A 45 2.35 15.31 -10.42
N PRO A 46 1.54 16.39 -10.36
CA PRO A 46 1.98 17.73 -10.79
C PRO A 46 3.31 18.15 -10.15
N GLU A 47 4.10 18.99 -10.85
CA GLU A 47 5.38 19.51 -10.33
C GLU A 47 5.21 20.35 -9.06
N ASP A 48 4.06 21.01 -8.93
CA ASP A 48 3.74 21.87 -7.79
C ASP A 48 3.10 21.11 -6.60
N THR A 49 3.03 19.77 -6.67
CA THR A 49 2.51 18.96 -5.57
C THR A 49 3.42 19.08 -4.34
N PRO A 50 2.89 19.46 -3.17
CA PRO A 50 3.70 19.50 -1.95
C PRO A 50 4.23 18.11 -1.58
N TYR A 51 5.53 17.96 -1.30
CA TYR A 51 6.10 16.67 -0.88
C TYR A 51 5.39 16.08 0.33
N GLY A 52 4.96 16.92 1.28
CA GLY A 52 4.22 16.48 2.45
C GLY A 52 2.91 15.76 2.12
N HIS A 53 2.28 16.05 0.98
CA HIS A 53 1.11 15.31 0.50
C HIS A 53 1.51 13.92 -0.01
N ILE A 54 2.60 13.83 -0.76
CA ILE A 54 3.10 12.57 -1.32
C ILE A 54 3.59 11.62 -0.22
N THR A 55 4.36 12.13 0.74
CA THR A 55 4.82 11.35 1.90
C THR A 55 3.68 11.01 2.87
N ARG A 56 2.53 11.68 2.77
CA ARG A 56 1.34 11.32 3.57
C ARG A 56 0.73 10.00 3.09
N LEU A 57 0.93 9.62 1.83
CA LEU A 57 0.43 8.35 1.28
C LEU A 57 1.18 7.15 1.86
N THR A 58 2.39 7.35 2.38
CA THR A 58 3.22 6.31 3.02
C THR A 58 2.92 6.21 4.53
N GLY A 59 1.75 5.70 4.86
CA GLY A 59 1.19 5.66 6.22
C GLY A 59 1.63 4.49 7.11
N VAL A 60 2.59 3.64 6.70
CA VAL A 60 3.07 2.57 7.58
C VAL A 60 4.07 3.14 8.56
N ARG A 61 3.79 2.96 9.85
CA ARG A 61 4.74 3.25 10.92
C ARG A 61 5.40 1.96 11.34
N GLN A 62 6.71 2.00 11.60
CA GLN A 62 7.40 0.85 12.18
C GLN A 62 6.73 0.52 13.52
N GLY A 63 6.22 -0.71 13.63
CA GLY A 63 5.61 -1.21 14.85
C GLY A 63 6.62 -1.21 15.99
N ASP A 64 6.12 -1.09 17.21
CA ASP A 64 6.91 -1.44 18.38
C ASP A 64 7.19 -2.96 18.35
N SER A 65 8.44 -3.33 18.61
CA SER A 65 8.94 -4.71 18.77
C SER A 65 8.11 -5.60 19.70
N SER A 66 7.21 -5.02 20.50
CA SER A 66 6.33 -5.70 21.45
C SER A 66 5.15 -6.45 20.82
N TYR A 67 4.77 -6.16 19.56
CA TYR A 67 3.64 -6.80 18.86
C TYR A 67 4.10 -7.65 17.67
N GLN A 68 4.93 -8.66 17.92
CA GLN A 68 5.30 -9.62 16.88
C GLN A 68 4.24 -10.71 16.77
N LEU A 69 3.50 -10.72 15.65
CA LEU A 69 2.60 -11.83 15.32
C LEU A 69 3.41 -13.12 15.13
N PRO A 70 2.85 -14.29 15.48
CA PRO A 70 3.52 -15.57 15.25
C PRO A 70 3.83 -15.74 13.76
N ARG A 71 4.97 -16.33 13.43
CA ARG A 71 5.31 -16.64 12.04
C ARG A 71 4.76 -18.01 11.64
N VAL A 72 4.25 -18.10 10.42
CA VAL A 72 3.85 -19.37 9.78
C VAL A 72 4.80 -19.67 8.62
N GLU A 73 5.13 -20.96 8.49
CA GLU A 73 5.85 -21.54 7.35
C GLU A 73 4.93 -22.59 6.70
N HIS A 74 5.05 -22.74 5.39
CA HIS A 74 4.24 -23.65 4.58
C HIS A 74 4.98 -24.96 4.27
N ASP A 75 4.19 -26.00 3.96
CA ASP A 75 4.72 -27.31 3.61
C ASP A 75 5.55 -27.25 2.31
N ALA A 76 6.72 -27.90 2.31
CA ALA A 76 7.62 -27.90 1.16
C ALA A 76 7.01 -28.55 -0.09
N GLY A 77 6.09 -29.51 0.07
CA GLY A 77 5.36 -30.11 -1.03
C GLY A 77 4.37 -29.14 -1.68
N LEU A 78 3.70 -28.30 -0.87
CA LEU A 78 2.87 -27.22 -1.40
C LEU A 78 3.72 -26.23 -2.20
N ILE A 79 4.82 -25.74 -1.61
CA ILE A 79 5.74 -24.80 -2.25
C ILE A 79 6.24 -25.34 -3.59
N ALA A 80 6.69 -26.59 -3.63
CA ALA A 80 7.17 -27.23 -4.85
C ALA A 80 6.09 -27.43 -5.93
N SER A 81 4.81 -27.33 -5.56
CA SER A 81 3.66 -27.50 -6.47
C SER A 81 3.05 -26.18 -6.94
N LEU A 82 3.55 -25.03 -6.46
CA LEU A 82 3.01 -23.73 -6.81
C LEU A 82 3.15 -23.46 -8.32
N PRO A 83 2.14 -22.82 -8.94
CA PRO A 83 2.24 -22.45 -10.34
C PRO A 83 3.27 -21.31 -10.51
N GLU A 84 3.89 -21.30 -11.68
CA GLU A 84 4.84 -20.27 -12.08
C GLU A 84 4.22 -18.86 -12.15
N ASN A 85 2.92 -18.80 -12.47
CA ASN A 85 2.13 -17.58 -12.50
C ASN A 85 0.81 -17.82 -11.77
N PHE A 86 0.34 -16.81 -11.03
CA PHE A 86 -0.91 -16.89 -10.30
C PHE A 86 -1.59 -15.53 -10.24
N ASP A 87 -2.91 -15.56 -10.36
CA ASP A 87 -3.77 -14.42 -10.13
C ASP A 87 -4.96 -14.83 -9.27
N ALA A 88 -5.07 -14.27 -8.07
CA ALA A 88 -6.15 -14.56 -7.14
C ALA A 88 -7.55 -14.26 -7.74
N ARG A 89 -7.66 -13.30 -8.67
CA ARG A 89 -8.92 -12.94 -9.34
C ARG A 89 -9.39 -14.05 -10.26
N GLU A 90 -8.45 -14.71 -10.93
CA GLU A 90 -8.74 -15.85 -11.80
C GLU A 90 -8.97 -17.13 -10.99
N HIS A 91 -8.25 -17.29 -9.87
CA HIS A 91 -8.38 -18.46 -9.01
C HIS A 91 -9.69 -18.48 -8.21
N TRP A 92 -10.18 -17.31 -7.76
CA TRP A 92 -11.46 -17.16 -7.06
C TRP A 92 -12.40 -16.17 -7.79
N PRO A 93 -12.94 -16.53 -8.97
CA PRO A 93 -13.72 -15.63 -9.79
C PRO A 93 -15.08 -15.25 -9.18
N CYS A 94 -15.57 -16.01 -8.19
CA CYS A 94 -16.78 -15.67 -7.43
C CYS A 94 -16.55 -14.54 -6.42
N CYS A 95 -15.30 -14.22 -6.09
CA CYS A 95 -14.92 -13.19 -5.13
C CYS A 95 -14.47 -11.92 -5.84
N HIS A 96 -15.44 -11.15 -6.35
CA HIS A 96 -15.18 -9.92 -7.10
C HIS A 96 -14.37 -8.87 -6.31
N THR A 97 -14.44 -8.89 -4.97
CA THR A 97 -13.70 -7.97 -4.09
C THR A 97 -12.18 -8.04 -4.27
N ILE A 98 -11.66 -9.17 -4.76
CA ILE A 98 -10.22 -9.34 -5.00
C ILE A 98 -9.72 -8.32 -6.03
N GLY A 99 -10.54 -8.03 -7.04
CA GLY A 99 -10.25 -7.04 -8.08
C GLY A 99 -10.67 -5.61 -7.74
N ASP A 100 -11.34 -5.37 -6.61
CA ASP A 100 -11.80 -4.03 -6.25
C ASP A 100 -10.66 -3.18 -5.70
N ILE A 101 -10.65 -1.92 -6.16
CA ILE A 101 -9.62 -0.94 -5.83
C ILE A 101 -10.25 0.17 -4.99
N ARG A 102 -9.63 0.47 -3.85
CA ARG A 102 -10.12 1.49 -2.91
C ARG A 102 -9.14 2.67 -2.84
N ASP A 103 -9.62 3.80 -2.36
CA ASP A 103 -8.89 5.06 -2.32
C ASP A 103 -8.79 5.55 -0.87
N GLN A 104 -7.58 5.69 -0.36
CA GLN A 104 -7.33 6.16 1.01
C GLN A 104 -7.56 7.68 1.17
N GLY A 105 -7.73 8.41 0.07
CA GLY A 105 -7.79 9.86 0.06
C GLY A 105 -6.51 10.48 0.62
N ALA A 106 -6.56 11.75 1.04
CA ALA A 106 -5.39 12.43 1.60
C ALA A 106 -5.04 11.99 3.04
N CYS A 107 -5.15 10.70 3.36
CA CYS A 107 -4.96 10.10 4.69
C CYS A 107 -3.86 9.02 4.60
N GLY A 108 -2.96 8.96 5.57
CA GLY A 108 -1.97 7.89 5.68
C GLY A 108 -2.56 6.60 6.24
N SER A 109 -3.66 6.12 5.66
CA SER A 109 -4.41 4.95 6.13
C SER A 109 -4.09 3.67 5.36
N CYS A 110 -3.04 3.63 4.54
CA CYS A 110 -2.66 2.43 3.77
C CYS A 110 -2.57 1.16 4.65
N TRP A 111 -2.07 1.29 5.88
CA TRP A 111 -1.96 0.21 6.88
C TRP A 111 -3.32 -0.40 7.30
N ALA A 112 -4.40 0.36 7.15
CA ALA A 112 -5.76 -0.11 7.38
C ALA A 112 -6.37 -0.65 6.09
N PHE A 113 -6.08 -0.03 4.94
CA PHE A 113 -6.59 -0.43 3.64
C PHE A 113 -6.06 -1.79 3.20
N GLY A 114 -4.75 -2.02 3.25
CA GLY A 114 -4.15 -3.31 2.93
C GLY A 114 -4.76 -4.45 3.77
N ALA A 115 -4.93 -4.20 5.07
CA ALA A 115 -5.60 -5.11 5.99
C ALA A 115 -7.06 -5.40 5.61
N VAL A 116 -7.93 -4.38 5.55
CA VAL A 116 -9.37 -4.60 5.33
C VAL A 116 -9.69 -5.15 3.95
N GLU A 117 -8.88 -4.84 2.94
CA GLU A 117 -9.04 -5.42 1.60
C GLU A 117 -8.71 -6.92 1.62
N ALA A 118 -7.58 -7.32 2.20
CA ALA A 118 -7.22 -8.73 2.34
C ALA A 118 -8.23 -9.49 3.22
N MET A 119 -8.69 -8.90 4.34
CA MET A 119 -9.72 -9.49 5.19
C MET A 119 -11.04 -9.72 4.43
N THR A 120 -11.44 -8.74 3.62
CA THR A 120 -12.66 -8.81 2.79
C THR A 120 -12.58 -9.99 1.83
N ASP A 121 -11.46 -10.10 1.11
CA ASP A 121 -11.23 -11.16 0.14
C ASP A 121 -11.23 -12.53 0.80
N ARG A 122 -10.53 -12.66 1.93
CA ARG A 122 -10.46 -13.91 2.70
C ARG A 122 -11.81 -14.35 3.22
N VAL A 123 -12.66 -13.44 3.68
CA VAL A 123 -14.03 -13.80 4.11
C VAL A 123 -14.85 -14.35 2.94
N CYS A 124 -14.74 -13.75 1.75
CA CYS A 124 -15.37 -14.30 0.57
C CYS A 124 -14.84 -15.70 0.24
N ILE A 125 -13.51 -15.86 0.16
CA ILE A 125 -12.84 -17.12 -0.18
C ILE A 125 -13.21 -18.24 0.79
N TYR A 126 -13.07 -18.03 2.11
CA TYR A 126 -13.37 -19.05 3.11
C TYR A 126 -14.87 -19.36 3.26
N SER A 127 -15.74 -18.54 2.64
CA SER A 127 -17.17 -18.78 2.59
C SER A 127 -17.62 -19.40 1.27
N ASP A 128 -16.70 -19.80 0.40
CA ASP A 128 -16.98 -20.28 -0.97
C ASP A 128 -17.86 -19.28 -1.76
N GLY A 129 -17.62 -17.98 -1.57
CA GLY A 129 -18.37 -16.89 -2.22
C GLY A 129 -19.76 -16.61 -1.64
N THR A 130 -20.14 -17.25 -0.52
CA THR A 130 -21.48 -17.05 0.08
C THR A 130 -21.61 -15.80 0.96
N LYS A 131 -20.48 -15.22 1.40
CA LYS A 131 -20.44 -13.96 2.14
C LYS A 131 -19.77 -12.87 1.30
N GLY A 132 -20.48 -11.76 1.10
CA GLY A 132 -19.98 -10.59 0.37
C GLY A 132 -20.30 -9.30 1.11
N PHE A 133 -19.28 -8.67 1.67
CA PHE A 133 -19.30 -7.32 2.26
C PHE A 133 -17.88 -6.78 2.28
N TYR A 134 -17.71 -5.47 2.43
CA TYR A 134 -16.40 -4.87 2.65
C TYR A 134 -16.17 -4.62 4.12
N PHE A 135 -14.99 -4.92 4.65
CA PHE A 135 -14.59 -4.43 5.96
C PHE A 135 -14.37 -2.91 5.92
N SER A 136 -14.77 -2.25 7.01
CA SER A 136 -14.68 -0.81 7.16
C SER A 136 -13.25 -0.36 7.47
N ALA A 137 -12.60 0.26 6.49
CA ALA A 137 -11.37 1.02 6.73
C ALA A 137 -11.62 2.18 7.71
N GLU A 138 -12.82 2.78 7.68
CA GLU A 138 -13.23 3.86 8.57
C GLU A 138 -13.20 3.42 10.04
N ASP A 139 -13.80 2.26 10.36
CA ASP A 139 -13.82 1.70 11.71
C ASP A 139 -12.40 1.42 12.19
N LEU A 140 -11.57 0.80 11.35
CA LEU A 140 -10.18 0.50 11.69
C LEU A 140 -9.34 1.76 11.93
N VAL A 141 -9.42 2.74 11.02
CA VAL A 141 -8.64 3.99 11.08
C VAL A 141 -9.05 4.85 12.28
N SER A 142 -10.34 4.93 12.59
CA SER A 142 -10.86 5.83 13.62
C SER A 142 -10.89 5.21 15.02
N CYS A 143 -11.15 3.90 15.14
CA CYS A 143 -11.42 3.24 16.42
C CYS A 143 -10.32 2.31 16.92
N SER A 144 -9.34 1.94 16.09
CA SER A 144 -8.19 1.17 16.58
C SER A 144 -7.43 1.97 17.64
N HIS A 145 -7.06 1.28 18.71
CA HIS A 145 -6.28 1.83 19.82
C HIS A 145 -4.93 1.12 19.98
N ILE A 146 -4.60 0.20 19.06
CA ILE A 146 -3.39 -0.63 19.09
C ILE A 146 -2.43 -0.07 18.04
N ASN A 147 -1.34 0.58 18.47
CA ASN A 147 -0.28 1.12 17.61
C ASN A 147 -0.78 1.82 16.32
N SER A 148 -1.87 2.56 16.45
CA SER A 148 -2.56 3.24 15.36
C SER A 148 -2.71 4.73 15.68
N PHE A 149 -2.43 5.56 14.69
CA PHE A 149 -2.54 7.01 14.77
C PHE A 149 -3.44 7.55 13.65
N GLY A 150 -4.38 6.71 13.20
CA GLY A 150 -5.32 7.01 12.13
C GLY A 150 -4.63 7.44 10.84
N CYS A 151 -4.94 8.66 10.38
CA CYS A 151 -4.35 9.24 9.18
C CYS A 151 -2.87 9.61 9.33
N ASP A 152 -2.33 9.68 10.55
CA ASP A 152 -0.90 9.88 10.80
C ASP A 152 -0.08 8.58 10.70
N GLY A 153 -0.73 7.50 10.29
CA GLY A 153 -0.13 6.20 10.05
C GLY A 153 -0.34 5.20 11.18
N GLY A 154 -0.02 3.94 10.89
CA GLY A 154 -0.26 2.83 11.81
C GLY A 154 0.53 1.58 11.46
N SER A 155 0.42 0.58 12.32
CA SER A 155 1.09 -0.71 12.16
C SER A 155 0.14 -1.75 11.52
N PRO A 156 0.52 -2.39 10.40
CA PRO A 156 -0.22 -3.49 9.79
C PRO A 156 -0.52 -4.62 10.79
N ASP A 157 0.48 -5.10 11.53
CA ASP A 157 0.32 -6.16 12.52
C ASP A 157 -0.76 -5.82 13.57
N ALA A 158 -0.85 -4.55 13.95
CA ALA A 158 -1.84 -4.09 14.91
C ALA A 158 -3.25 -3.96 14.29
N ALA A 159 -3.34 -3.69 12.99
CA ALA A 159 -4.60 -3.74 12.26
C ALA A 159 -5.20 -5.15 12.26
N TRP A 160 -4.39 -6.17 11.99
CA TRP A 160 -4.81 -7.57 12.07
C TRP A 160 -5.16 -7.98 13.51
N GLU A 161 -4.35 -7.61 14.50
CA GLU A 161 -4.67 -7.94 15.89
C GLU A 161 -5.98 -7.27 16.34
N PHE A 162 -6.24 -6.02 15.95
CA PHE A 162 -7.51 -5.34 16.24
C PHE A 162 -8.70 -6.08 15.62
N TRP A 163 -8.58 -6.59 14.40
CA TRP A 163 -9.61 -7.42 13.79
C TRP A 163 -9.89 -8.70 14.57
N LYS A 164 -8.87 -9.29 15.20
CA LYS A 164 -9.03 -10.49 16.04
C LYS A 164 -9.59 -10.16 17.43
N SER A 165 -9.12 -9.10 18.09
CA SER A 165 -9.48 -8.77 19.47
C SER A 165 -10.79 -8.01 19.60
N ASP A 166 -11.02 -7.02 18.73
CA ASP A 166 -12.13 -6.07 18.81
C ASP A 166 -13.14 -6.26 17.67
N GLY A 167 -12.68 -6.83 16.56
CA GLY A 167 -13.48 -7.00 15.35
C GLY A 167 -13.66 -5.70 14.59
N LEU A 168 -14.19 -5.82 13.37
CA LEU A 168 -14.45 -4.71 12.47
C LEU A 168 -15.85 -4.81 11.89
N VAL A 169 -16.51 -3.67 11.75
CA VAL A 169 -17.82 -3.60 11.07
C VAL A 169 -17.65 -3.53 9.55
N SER A 170 -18.73 -3.73 8.83
CA SER A 170 -18.78 -3.55 7.37
C SER A 170 -18.71 -2.07 6.97
N GLY A 171 -18.15 -1.77 5.80
CA GLY A 171 -17.99 -0.41 5.30
C GLY A 171 -17.29 -0.29 3.95
N GLY A 172 -18.02 0.19 2.95
CA GLY A 172 -17.51 0.38 1.58
C GLY A 172 -16.77 1.71 1.37
N ASN A 173 -16.64 2.09 0.10
CA ASN A 173 -15.95 3.31 -0.33
C ASN A 173 -16.72 4.59 0.05
N TYR A 174 -16.05 5.73 -0.12
CA TYR A 174 -16.64 7.04 0.10
C TYR A 174 -17.95 7.22 -0.68
N LYS A 175 -19.02 7.59 0.06
CA LYS A 175 -20.39 7.77 -0.46
C LYS A 175 -20.99 6.54 -1.17
N SER A 176 -20.49 5.32 -0.92
CA SER A 176 -21.09 4.12 -1.49
C SER A 176 -22.39 3.69 -0.79
N ASN A 177 -22.63 4.20 0.43
CA ASN A 177 -23.72 3.76 1.32
C ASN A 177 -23.70 2.24 1.61
N GLN A 178 -22.55 1.56 1.44
CA GLN A 178 -22.41 0.13 1.70
C GLN A 178 -21.88 -0.15 3.11
N GLY A 179 -22.59 -1.00 3.86
CA GLY A 179 -22.18 -1.45 5.19
C GLY A 179 -22.50 -0.47 6.32
N CYS A 180 -22.04 -0.78 7.52
CA CYS A 180 -22.25 0.02 8.72
C CYS A 180 -21.52 1.37 8.69
N ARG A 181 -20.22 1.37 8.35
CA ARG A 181 -19.33 2.54 8.38
C ARG A 181 -18.57 2.69 7.05
N PRO A 182 -19.18 3.25 5.98
CA PRO A 182 -18.45 3.59 4.77
C PRO A 182 -17.36 4.63 5.04
N TYR A 183 -16.32 4.64 4.20
CA TYR A 183 -15.21 5.58 4.35
C TYR A 183 -15.67 7.04 4.24
N SER A 184 -15.26 7.89 5.18
CA SER A 184 -15.72 9.28 5.25
C SER A 184 -14.82 10.27 4.48
N ILE A 185 -13.57 9.89 4.23
CA ILE A 185 -12.58 10.75 3.57
C ILE A 185 -12.76 10.64 2.04
N PRO A 186 -12.96 11.77 1.33
CA PRO A 186 -13.16 11.74 -0.11
C PRO A 186 -11.89 11.32 -0.85
N PRO A 187 -12.03 10.61 -1.99
CA PRO A 187 -10.92 10.47 -2.93
C PRO A 187 -10.55 11.84 -3.46
N CYS A 188 -9.26 12.07 -3.68
CA CYS A 188 -8.75 13.34 -4.20
C CYS A 188 -7.80 13.09 -5.37
N GLU A 189 -7.34 14.17 -6.02
CA GLU A 189 -6.39 14.08 -7.13
C GLU A 189 -4.98 13.76 -6.64
N HIS A 190 -4.67 12.46 -6.57
CA HIS A 190 -3.32 11.95 -6.34
C HIS A 190 -2.47 11.92 -7.62
N SER A 191 -2.99 12.44 -8.73
CA SER A 191 -2.30 12.44 -10.02
C SER A 191 -2.67 13.68 -10.83
N VAL A 192 -2.09 13.82 -12.04
CA VAL A 192 -2.27 14.93 -12.99
C VAL A 192 -3.71 15.48 -12.99
N ARG A 193 -3.82 16.82 -13.12
CA ARG A 193 -5.08 17.58 -13.02
C ARG A 193 -6.23 16.88 -13.77
N GLY A 194 -7.25 16.50 -13.01
CA GLY A 194 -8.46 15.83 -13.50
C GLY A 194 -9.72 16.63 -13.13
N ASN A 195 -10.76 15.92 -12.68
CA ASN A 195 -12.03 16.50 -12.23
C ASN A 195 -12.35 16.21 -10.74
N ARG A 196 -11.40 15.67 -9.96
CA ARG A 196 -11.57 15.46 -8.51
C ARG A 196 -11.05 16.67 -7.74
N MET A 197 -11.37 16.73 -6.45
CA MET A 197 -10.85 17.79 -5.59
C MET A 197 -9.32 17.66 -5.45
N ASN A 198 -8.61 18.79 -5.53
CA ASN A 198 -7.17 18.81 -5.31
C ASN A 198 -6.87 18.36 -3.87
N CYS A 199 -5.89 17.47 -3.68
CA CYS A 199 -5.45 17.00 -2.37
C CYS A 199 -4.66 18.04 -1.55
N THR A 200 -4.61 19.30 -1.98
CA THR A 200 -3.86 20.38 -1.31
C THR A 200 -4.31 20.60 0.13
N GLY A 201 -3.42 20.36 1.09
CA GLY A 201 -3.63 20.60 2.53
C GLY A 201 -2.69 19.79 3.42
N HIS A 202 -2.84 19.90 4.75
CA HIS A 202 -2.09 19.11 5.75
C HIS A 202 -2.53 17.62 5.83
N GLY A 203 -3.16 17.09 4.78
CA GLY A 203 -3.85 15.81 4.79
C GLY A 203 -5.20 15.85 5.52
N ALA A 204 -5.97 14.79 5.37
CA ALA A 204 -7.20 14.57 6.11
C ALA A 204 -6.88 14.33 7.60
N LYS A 205 -7.72 14.88 8.47
CA LYS A 205 -7.71 14.54 9.89
C LYS A 205 -8.31 13.15 10.07
N THR A 206 -7.80 12.41 11.05
CA THR A 206 -8.41 11.16 11.48
C THR A 206 -9.87 11.41 11.88
N PRO A 207 -10.84 10.68 11.30
CA PRO A 207 -12.24 10.79 11.70
C PRO A 207 -12.42 10.38 13.17
N GLU A 208 -13.45 10.92 13.82
CA GLU A 208 -13.79 10.48 15.18
C GLU A 208 -14.25 9.02 15.18
N CYS A 209 -13.87 8.26 16.21
CA CYS A 209 -14.39 6.92 16.41
C CYS A 209 -15.88 6.99 16.78
N LEU A 210 -16.75 6.63 15.84
CA LEU A 210 -18.19 6.51 16.08
C LEU A 210 -18.60 5.05 16.09
N ARG A 211 -19.07 4.56 17.24
CA ARG A 211 -19.61 3.21 17.43
C ARG A 211 -21.09 3.11 17.07
N THR A 212 -21.43 3.66 15.92
CA THR A 212 -22.80 3.71 15.38
C THR A 212 -22.75 3.60 13.88
N CYS A 213 -23.62 2.78 13.29
CA CYS A 213 -23.74 2.68 11.84
C CYS A 213 -24.38 3.94 11.23
N GLN A 214 -24.14 4.13 9.93
CA GLN A 214 -24.79 5.19 9.16
C GLN A 214 -26.32 5.07 9.17
N GLY A 215 -27.01 6.20 9.01
CA GLY A 215 -28.47 6.23 8.95
C GLY A 215 -29.02 5.35 7.82
N GLY A 216 -30.05 4.57 8.10
CA GLY A 216 -30.67 3.65 7.15
C GLY A 216 -30.02 2.26 7.09
N TYR A 217 -28.94 2.01 7.83
CA TYR A 217 -28.40 0.67 8.03
C TYR A 217 -29.12 -0.01 9.21
N GLU A 218 -29.68 -1.19 8.98
CA GLU A 218 -30.59 -1.86 9.94
C GLU A 218 -29.87 -2.57 11.09
N VAL A 219 -28.64 -3.03 10.84
CA VAL A 219 -27.84 -3.79 11.83
C VAL A 219 -27.13 -2.80 12.75
N SER A 220 -27.08 -3.10 14.05
CA SER A 220 -26.37 -2.27 15.01
C SER A 220 -24.85 -2.38 14.84
N TYR A 221 -24.09 -1.40 15.35
CA TYR A 221 -22.62 -1.43 15.25
C TYR A 221 -22.02 -2.69 15.89
N GLU A 222 -22.52 -3.09 17.06
CA GLU A 222 -22.01 -4.26 17.77
C GLU A 222 -22.42 -5.57 17.06
N ASP A 223 -23.62 -5.63 16.49
CA ASP A 223 -24.09 -6.83 15.76
C ASP A 223 -23.43 -6.99 14.38
N ASP A 224 -22.91 -5.92 13.79
CA ASP A 224 -22.18 -5.94 12.51
C ASP A 224 -20.67 -6.23 12.68
N LYS A 225 -20.19 -6.47 13.90
CA LYS A 225 -18.78 -6.80 14.13
C LYS A 225 -18.43 -8.19 13.61
N HIS A 226 -17.37 -8.25 12.82
CA HIS A 226 -16.78 -9.48 12.31
C HIS A 226 -15.33 -9.62 12.79
N TYR A 227 -14.96 -10.84 13.18
CA TYR A 227 -13.71 -11.12 13.89
C TYR A 227 -12.80 -12.07 13.13
N GLY A 228 -11.50 -11.81 13.21
CA GLY A 228 -10.47 -12.74 12.77
C GLY A 228 -10.30 -13.88 13.77
N LYS A 229 -10.15 -15.12 13.30
CA LYS A 229 -9.91 -16.29 14.17
C LYS A 229 -8.46 -16.33 14.67
N SER A 230 -7.51 -16.02 13.80
CA SER A 230 -6.08 -16.06 14.06
C SER A 230 -5.37 -15.09 13.12
N VAL A 231 -4.26 -14.52 13.58
CA VAL A 231 -3.42 -13.60 12.82
C VAL A 231 -1.95 -13.98 13.02
N TYR A 232 -1.16 -13.83 11.96
CA TYR A 232 0.21 -14.31 11.88
C TYR A 232 0.96 -13.57 10.77
N ASN A 233 2.29 -13.65 10.83
CA ASN A 233 3.18 -13.16 9.79
C ASN A 233 3.64 -14.30 8.88
N VAL A 234 3.79 -13.99 7.60
CA VAL A 234 4.39 -14.87 6.59
C VAL A 234 5.58 -14.13 6.00
N VAL A 235 6.73 -14.79 5.94
CA VAL A 235 8.01 -14.15 5.57
C VAL A 235 8.77 -15.10 4.67
N GLY A 236 9.35 -14.56 3.60
CA GLY A 236 10.01 -15.34 2.55
C GLY A 236 9.08 -15.51 1.36
N GLU A 237 9.64 -15.40 0.16
CA GLU A 237 8.87 -15.43 -1.08
C GLU A 237 8.03 -16.71 -1.22
N ASP A 238 8.66 -17.88 -1.08
CA ASP A 238 8.01 -19.18 -1.18
C ASP A 238 6.81 -19.33 -0.24
N ASP A 239 6.98 -18.92 1.02
CA ASP A 239 5.93 -18.97 2.03
C ASP A 239 4.80 -17.97 1.71
N ILE A 240 5.13 -16.77 1.23
CA ILE A 240 4.12 -15.78 0.85
C ILE A 240 3.33 -16.26 -0.37
N MET A 241 3.98 -16.79 -1.39
CA MET A 241 3.31 -17.39 -2.55
C MET A 241 2.41 -18.55 -2.12
N ALA A 242 2.90 -19.42 -1.23
CA ALA A 242 2.11 -20.52 -0.70
C ALA A 242 0.89 -20.05 0.11
N GLU A 243 1.03 -18.99 0.90
CA GLU A 243 -0.07 -18.39 1.63
C GLU A 243 -1.10 -17.76 0.70
N VAL A 244 -0.67 -16.96 -0.29
CA VAL A 244 -1.58 -16.34 -1.26
C VAL A 244 -2.30 -17.41 -2.07
N TYR A 245 -1.62 -18.48 -2.49
CA TYR A 245 -2.21 -19.60 -3.21
C TYR A 245 -3.28 -20.32 -2.39
N LYS A 246 -3.00 -20.58 -1.10
CA LYS A 246 -3.85 -21.41 -0.24
C LYS A 246 -5.00 -20.62 0.39
N SER A 247 -4.73 -19.39 0.78
CA SER A 247 -5.57 -18.62 1.71
C SER A 247 -6.10 -17.33 1.09
N GLY A 248 -5.64 -16.96 -0.11
CA GLY A 248 -5.99 -15.72 -0.77
C GLY A 248 -5.09 -14.54 -0.37
N PRO A 249 -5.42 -13.33 -0.85
CA PRO A 249 -4.59 -12.14 -0.71
C PRO A 249 -4.07 -11.89 0.70
N VAL A 250 -2.86 -11.32 0.78
CA VAL A 250 -2.20 -10.91 2.04
C VAL A 250 -1.93 -9.42 2.02
N GLU A 251 -1.81 -8.82 3.20
CA GLU A 251 -1.23 -7.48 3.33
C GLU A 251 0.30 -7.59 3.33
N ALA A 252 0.95 -6.71 2.57
CA ALA A 252 2.40 -6.59 2.52
C ALA A 252 2.81 -5.12 2.70
N THR A 253 4.05 -4.90 3.14
CA THR A 253 4.62 -3.55 3.21
C THR A 253 5.95 -3.48 2.47
N PHE A 254 6.26 -2.31 1.93
CA PHE A 254 7.53 -2.07 1.27
C PHE A 254 7.97 -0.61 1.45
N ASP A 255 9.28 -0.41 1.33
CA ASP A 255 9.88 0.92 1.38
C ASP A 255 9.64 1.66 0.07
N VAL A 256 9.05 2.85 0.20
CA VAL A 256 8.76 3.75 -0.91
C VAL A 256 9.87 4.78 -1.00
N TYR A 257 10.41 4.92 -2.21
CA TYR A 257 11.40 5.92 -2.59
C TYR A 257 10.77 6.90 -3.58
N TYR A 258 11.35 8.08 -3.75
CA TYR A 258 10.69 9.11 -4.56
C TYR A 258 10.51 8.75 -6.05
N ASP A 259 11.37 7.91 -6.62
CA ASP A 259 11.21 7.39 -7.98
C ASP A 259 9.95 6.52 -8.16
N PHE A 260 9.49 5.85 -7.10
CA PHE A 260 8.25 5.06 -7.14
C PHE A 260 7.03 5.92 -7.48
N PHE A 261 6.98 7.18 -7.05
CA PHE A 261 5.89 8.10 -7.42
C PHE A 261 5.86 8.42 -8.92
N CYS A 262 6.93 8.10 -9.66
CA CYS A 262 6.99 8.22 -11.12
C CYS A 262 6.64 6.91 -11.84
N TYR A 263 6.32 5.81 -11.15
CA TYR A 263 6.02 4.54 -11.79
C TYR A 263 4.82 4.62 -12.76
N LYS A 264 4.96 4.04 -13.95
CA LYS A 264 3.83 3.87 -14.91
C LYS A 264 3.55 2.42 -15.26
N THR A 265 4.57 1.68 -15.67
CA THR A 265 4.44 0.32 -16.19
C THR A 265 5.73 -0.46 -16.02
N GLY A 266 5.65 -1.80 -16.02
CA GLY A 266 6.80 -2.69 -15.93
C GLY A 266 7.07 -3.16 -14.50
N VAL A 267 8.30 -3.56 -14.22
CA VAL A 267 8.71 -4.14 -12.94
C VAL A 267 9.55 -3.12 -12.19
N TYR A 268 8.94 -2.52 -11.17
CA TYR A 268 9.60 -1.51 -10.38
C TYR A 268 10.80 -2.10 -9.63
N VAL A 269 11.94 -1.45 -9.79
CA VAL A 269 13.13 -1.64 -8.97
C VAL A 269 13.65 -0.25 -8.63
N HIS A 270 13.85 0.01 -7.34
CA HIS A 270 14.37 1.31 -6.90
C HIS A 270 15.67 1.64 -7.62
N THR A 271 15.74 2.85 -8.18
CA THR A 271 16.82 3.34 -9.02
C THR A 271 17.36 4.67 -8.52
N GLU A 272 16.49 5.61 -8.13
CA GLU A 272 16.88 6.97 -7.74
C GLU A 272 15.97 7.62 -6.68
N GLY A 273 16.47 8.67 -6.03
CA GLY A 273 15.71 9.44 -5.05
C GLY A 273 15.75 8.87 -3.63
N GLY A 274 15.56 9.75 -2.65
CA GLY A 274 15.60 9.37 -1.24
C GLY A 274 14.40 8.53 -0.79
N PHE A 275 14.52 7.94 0.39
CA PHE A 275 13.43 7.26 1.10
C PHE A 275 12.30 8.26 1.41
N ALA A 276 11.08 7.92 1.02
CA ALA A 276 9.89 8.75 1.23
C ALA A 276 9.04 8.25 2.41
N GLY A 277 9.04 6.94 2.66
CA GLY A 277 8.31 6.32 3.76
C GLY A 277 8.02 4.84 3.48
N ARG A 278 7.14 4.23 4.27
CA ARG A 278 6.70 2.84 4.06
C ARG A 278 5.21 2.81 3.75
N HIS A 279 4.81 1.97 2.81
CA HIS A 279 3.42 1.86 2.38
C HIS A 279 2.96 0.40 2.48
N ALA A 280 1.67 0.22 2.78
CA ALA A 280 1.04 -1.09 2.90
C ALA A 280 0.12 -1.30 1.70
N VAL A 281 0.07 -2.53 1.21
CA VAL A 281 -0.66 -2.91 0.00
C VAL A 281 -1.22 -4.31 0.16
N LYS A 282 -2.20 -4.64 -0.68
CA LYS A 282 -2.68 -6.00 -0.86
C LYS A 282 -1.89 -6.70 -1.97
N SER A 283 -1.36 -7.90 -1.68
CA SER A 283 -0.71 -8.76 -2.67
C SER A 283 -1.69 -9.82 -3.18
N THR A 284 -1.84 -9.93 -4.50
CA THR A 284 -2.85 -10.78 -5.16
C THR A 284 -2.30 -11.66 -6.29
N VAL A 285 -1.10 -11.38 -6.79
CA VAL A 285 -0.55 -12.01 -8.01
C VAL A 285 0.96 -12.27 -7.91
N TRP A 286 1.48 -13.23 -8.69
CA TRP A 286 2.91 -13.35 -8.99
C TRP A 286 3.14 -13.93 -10.39
N SER A 287 4.34 -13.71 -10.93
CA SER A 287 4.73 -14.20 -12.25
C SER A 287 6.26 -14.28 -12.37
N SER A 288 6.79 -15.43 -12.79
CA SER A 288 8.23 -15.61 -13.01
C SER A 288 8.76 -14.95 -14.31
N LEU A 289 7.88 -14.58 -15.26
CA LEU A 289 8.24 -14.40 -16.68
C LEU A 289 9.10 -13.15 -17.01
N LEU A 290 9.63 -12.46 -16.00
CA LEU A 290 10.63 -11.40 -16.14
C LEU A 290 11.71 -11.44 -15.03
N GLY A 291 11.86 -12.55 -14.30
CA GLY A 291 12.71 -12.59 -13.10
C GLY A 291 12.11 -11.75 -11.96
N CYS A 292 10.80 -11.88 -11.75
CA CYS A 292 10.02 -11.06 -10.83
C CYS A 292 9.52 -11.87 -9.65
N ASP A 293 10.09 -11.60 -8.48
CA ASP A 293 9.50 -12.01 -7.21
C ASP A 293 8.33 -11.06 -6.91
N MET A 294 7.13 -11.63 -6.71
CA MET A 294 5.88 -11.00 -6.25
C MET A 294 5.52 -9.62 -6.84
N THR A 295 4.55 -9.59 -7.75
CA THR A 295 3.97 -8.32 -8.26
C THR A 295 2.78 -7.89 -7.39
N LEU A 296 2.90 -6.73 -6.76
CA LEU A 296 1.81 -6.08 -6.04
C LEU A 296 0.92 -5.37 -7.10
N SER A 297 -0.34 -5.78 -7.26
CA SER A 297 -1.22 -5.17 -8.27
C SER A 297 -2.60 -4.85 -7.71
N SER A 298 -3.00 -3.60 -7.91
CA SER A 298 -4.34 -3.06 -7.65
C SER A 298 -4.95 -2.48 -8.94
N THR A 299 -4.71 -3.05 -10.13
CA THR A 299 -5.40 -2.61 -11.36
C THR A 299 -5.78 -3.76 -12.32
N GLU A 300 -6.87 -3.55 -13.08
CA GLU A 300 -7.64 -4.46 -13.96
C GLU A 300 -6.85 -5.31 -14.99
N PRO A 301 -7.41 -6.41 -15.53
CA PRO A 301 -6.65 -7.38 -16.33
C PRO A 301 -6.49 -6.95 -17.80
N ALA A 302 -5.29 -7.11 -18.33
CA ALA A 302 -5.07 -7.27 -19.77
C ALA A 302 -4.11 -8.46 -19.99
N PRO A 303 -4.38 -9.33 -20.97
CA PRO A 303 -3.50 -10.45 -21.27
C PRO A 303 -2.19 -9.91 -21.83
N CYS A 304 -1.09 -10.23 -21.15
CA CYS A 304 0.29 -9.95 -21.57
C CYS A 304 0.76 -8.48 -21.54
N THR A 305 0.22 -7.66 -20.63
CA THR A 305 0.83 -6.41 -20.17
C THR A 305 0.65 -6.31 -18.67
N PRO A 306 1.69 -6.02 -17.84
CA PRO A 306 1.44 -5.65 -16.46
C PRO A 306 0.49 -4.44 -16.46
N PRO A 307 -0.52 -4.43 -15.59
CA PRO A 307 -1.61 -3.48 -15.68
C PRO A 307 -1.11 -2.04 -15.51
N PRO A 308 -1.84 -1.04 -16.03
CA PRO A 308 -1.45 0.35 -15.94
C PRO A 308 -1.43 0.79 -14.47
N GLY A 309 -0.24 1.09 -13.96
CA GLY A 309 -0.06 1.79 -12.69
C GLY A 309 -0.27 0.94 -11.44
N PHE A 310 0.76 0.86 -10.62
CA PHE A 310 0.55 1.15 -9.21
C PHE A 310 -0.09 2.54 -9.13
N ILE A 311 -1.37 2.62 -8.82
CA ILE A 311 -1.92 3.86 -8.28
C ILE A 311 -1.63 3.78 -6.79
N ILE A 312 -0.60 4.51 -6.36
CA ILE A 312 -0.52 4.94 -4.97
C ILE A 312 -1.71 5.87 -4.79
N HIS A 313 -2.83 5.33 -4.30
CA HIS A 313 -3.94 6.14 -3.82
C HIS A 313 -3.55 6.79 -2.49
#